data_AF-A0A1H7IM40-F1
#
_entry.id   AF-A0A1H7IM40-F1
#
_cell.length_a   1.000
_cell.length_b   1.000
_cell.length_c   1.000
_cell.angle_alpha   90.00
_cell.angle_beta   90.00
_cell.angle_gamma   90.00
#
_symmetry.space_group_name_H-M   'P 1'
#
loop_
_entity.id
_entity.type
_entity.pdbx_description
1 polymer ?
#
loop_
_entity_poly.entity_id
_entity_poly.type
_entity_poly.pdbx_seq_one_letter_code
_entity_poly.pdbx_strand_id
1 'polypeptide(L)' 'MEEPNSPYFREQVDDAVETNPQEGEVVIVEGQAMSLRAYKKRHD' A
#
# COMPACT_ATOMS: atom_id res chain seq x y z
N MET A 1 -7.06 -19.26 27.13
CA MET A 1 -5.62 -19.05 27.40
C MET A 1 -4.99 -18.91 26.03
N GLU A 2 -4.84 -17.66 25.55
CA GLU A 2 -4.36 -17.40 24.19
C GLU A 2 -2.83 -17.37 24.19
N GLU A 3 -2.22 -18.15 23.30
CA GLU A 3 -0.77 -18.28 23.18
C GLU A 3 -0.19 -17.05 22.45
N PRO A 4 0.76 -16.32 23.06
CA PRO A 4 1.18 -15.00 22.57
C PRO A 4 2.14 -15.03 21.36
N ASN A 5 2.43 -16.19 20.79
CA ASN A 5 3.47 -16.34 19.76
C ASN A 5 3.08 -17.32 18.64
N SER A 6 1.86 -17.22 18.11
CA SER A 6 1.54 -17.94 16.88
C SER A 6 2.14 -17.21 15.68
N PRO A 7 2.91 -17.88 14.79
CA PRO A 7 3.45 -17.25 13.57
C PRO A 7 2.37 -16.85 12.55
N TYR A 8 1.11 -17.20 12.82
CA TYR A 8 -0.06 -16.78 12.07
C TYR A 8 -0.86 -15.67 12.77
N PHE A 9 -0.40 -15.20 13.93
CA PHE A 9 -1.02 -14.06 14.61
C PHE A 9 -0.68 -12.78 13.86
N ARG A 10 -1.55 -12.42 12.92
CA ARG A 10 -1.55 -11.10 12.30
C ARG A 10 -2.29 -10.19 13.26
N GLU A 11 -1.54 -9.42 14.04
CA GLU A 11 -2.07 -8.24 14.70
C GLU A 11 -2.80 -7.45 13.61
N GLN A 12 -4.13 -7.34 13.72
CA GLN A 12 -4.91 -6.50 12.82
C GLN A 12 -4.48 -5.07 13.14
N VAL A 13 -3.48 -4.59 12.41
CA VAL A 13 -3.11 -3.18 12.42
C VAL A 13 -4.36 -2.46 11.93
N ASP A 14 -4.97 -1.68 12.81
CA ASP A 14 -6.10 -0.81 12.48
C ASP A 14 -5.71 0.05 11.27
N ASP A 15 -6.13 -0.39 10.08
CA ASP A 15 -5.90 0.26 8.79
C ASP A 15 -6.93 1.40 8.63
N ALA A 16 -6.99 2.27 9.64
CA ALA A 16 -7.68 3.55 9.59
C ALA A 16 -6.69 4.68 9.28
N VAL A 17 -5.66 4.40 8.47
CA VAL A 17 -4.97 5.48 7.78
C VAL A 17 -5.87 5.83 6.62
N GLU A 18 -6.55 6.96 6.73
CA GLU A 18 -7.26 7.63 5.65
C GLU A 18 -6.24 8.12 4.60
N THR A 19 -5.42 7.21 4.05
CA THR A 19 -4.55 7.51 2.92
C THR A 19 -5.48 7.76 1.76
N ASN A 20 -5.47 9.01 1.25
CA ASN A 20 -6.10 9.34 -0.01
C ASN A 20 -5.74 8.23 -1.02
N PRO A 21 -6.69 7.45 -1.54
CA PRO A 21 -6.39 6.24 -2.31
C PRO A 21 -5.57 6.54 -3.57
N GLN A 22 -5.62 7.80 -4.04
CA GLN A 22 -4.84 8.29 -5.17
C GLN A 22 -3.36 8.56 -4.83
N GLU A 23 -3.03 8.80 -3.56
CA GLU A 23 -1.65 8.97 -3.09
C GLU A 23 -0.98 7.63 -2.77
N GLY A 24 -1.77 6.61 -2.40
CA GLY A 24 -1.28 5.25 -2.17
C GLY A 24 -1.10 4.40 -3.43
N GLU A 25 -1.62 4.84 -4.58
CA GLU A 25 -1.61 4.04 -5.80
C GLU A 25 -0.24 4.10 -6.51
N VAL A 26 0.43 2.94 -6.57
CA VAL A 26 1.72 2.74 -7.23
C VAL A 26 1.53 1.89 -8.49
N VAL A 27 2.10 2.37 -9.60
CA VAL A 27 2.12 1.67 -10.89
C VAL A 27 3.55 1.28 -11.26
N ILE A 28 3.71 0.18 -12.00
CA ILE A 28 5.01 -0.30 -12.48
C ILE A 28 5.09 -0.05 -13.98
N VAL A 29 6.05 0.75 -14.40
CA VAL A 29 6.30 1.10 -15.81
C VAL A 29 7.76 0.79 -16.11
N GLU A 30 8.02 -0.03 -17.13
CA GLU A 30 9.38 -0.44 -17.53
C GLU A 30 10.23 -1.01 -16.37
N GLY A 31 9.59 -1.68 -15.41
CA GLY A 31 10.25 -2.25 -14.24
C GLY A 31 10.54 -1.25 -13.11
N GLN A 32 10.10 0.01 -13.24
CA GLN A 32 10.23 1.02 -12.20
C GLN A 32 8.88 1.26 -11.52
N ALA A 33 8.87 1.26 -10.18
CA ALA A 33 7.70 1.64 -9.39
C ALA A 33 7.59 3.17 -9.29
N MET A 34 6.42 3.72 -9.58
CA MET A 34 6.12 5.15 -9.44
C MET A 34 4.66 5.39 -9.06
N SER A 35 4.32 6.59 -8.56
CA SER A 35 2.93 6.90 -8.24
C SER A 35 2.06 7.05 -9.49
N LEU A 36 0.78 6.70 -9.40
CA LEU A 36 -0.18 6.87 -10.49
C LEU A 36 -0.22 8.33 -10.97
N ARG A 37 -0.13 9.29 -10.04
CA ARG A 37 -0.09 10.73 -10.37
C ARG A 37 1.11 11.09 -11.24
N ALA A 38 2.29 10.56 -10.94
CA ALA A 38 3.50 10.80 -11.73
C ALA A 38 3.38 10.20 -13.14
N TYR A 39 2.76 9.03 -13.26
CA TYR A 39 2.49 8.39 -14.54
C TYR A 39 1.53 9.21 -15.41
N LYS A 40 0.37 9.63 -14.86
CA LYS A 40 -0.62 10.43 -15.58
C LYS A 40 -0.01 11.73 -16.12
N LYS A 41 0.75 12.45 -15.29
CA LYS A 41 1.45 13.70 -15.69
C LYS A 41 2.40 13.52 -16.88
N ARG A 42 2.95 12.33 -17.12
CA ARG A 42 3.85 12.06 -18.25
C ARG A 42 3.10 11.70 -19.54
N HIS A 43 1.82 11.34 -19.42
CA HIS A 43 0.97 10.91 -20.53
C HIS A 43 -0.10 11.94 -20.93
N ASP A 44 -0.27 13.00 -20.15
CA ASP A 44 -0.95 14.25 -20.53
C ASP A 44 0.00 15.16 -21.35
#